data_AF-A0A0C3AK60-F1
#
_entry.id   AF-A0A0C3AK60-F1
#
_cell.length_a   1.000
_cell.length_b   1.000
_cell.length_c   1.000
_cell.angle_alpha   90.00
_cell.angle_beta   90.00
_cell.angle_gamma   90.00
#
_symmetry.space_group_name_H-M   'P 1'
#
loop_
_entity.id
_entity.type
_entity.pdbx_description
1 polymer ?
#
loop_
_entity_poly.entity_id
_entity_poly.type
_entity_poly.pdbx_seq_one_letter_code
_entity_poly.pdbx_strand_id
1 'polypeptide(L)'
;MTSDTDTALGTTNQNDDDDISVWARKLELTSFKDNPWRWNKEWEKALHSHSSSKDVYPIMSQFYNKDLWNSTDFSQHSEHLKGRVCEVQNMVVKFWDSVQEEERFVTAWYLLDEGERKRHLLKGMEEACQRAPLSQDSRALCPEVTISSMLSQRGRAFVDFINAYSQGKKGVGEDNTYSHPSDWWEKAADDIPQSLSNELQEHTFTLLTLHRNDFISRFLFHTGMSVLHDLSYGSAGMNPVTDFMKAQGPFASAWSKTLSGVRDKPMIRCEHCTKSPEEIGHGAKFMLCSVCKSKLDFAVHYCSQACQKEDWLKHKRHCGKFKVSKKLPGTAQDPFWACPELPEYLRHVPTYPDGDISISSIGFASPNSEREYSPALQQQVSLLTADKDADYYLCDDEDHLVRVELHDKLMKMIFRILRSDILSTNEQKGLETIAEYLIKVMGHKPGLSRKRILEQLEGEYGGNVAMKVAELERKAVENGLEGSTLLESMSRSFMTTLPVSMGARFG
;
A
#
# COMPACT_ATOMS: atom_id res chain seq x y z
N MET A 1 -21.12 -36.33 12.94
CA MET A 1 -21.04 -37.67 12.30
C MET A 1 -20.14 -37.54 11.09
N THR A 2 -18.84 -37.57 11.35
CA THR A 2 -17.73 -37.49 10.41
C THR A 2 -16.75 -38.52 10.94
N SER A 3 -16.46 -39.56 10.16
CA SER A 3 -15.70 -40.71 10.63
C SER A 3 -14.22 -40.36 10.75
N ASP A 4 -13.72 -40.51 11.96
CA ASP A 4 -12.30 -40.49 12.30
C ASP A 4 -11.57 -41.63 11.59
N THR A 5 -10.65 -41.26 10.71
CA THR A 5 -9.49 -42.10 10.37
C THR A 5 -8.23 -41.31 10.71
N ASP A 6 -8.00 -41.15 12.01
CA ASP A 6 -6.72 -40.73 12.57
C ASP A 6 -5.71 -41.85 12.36
N THR A 7 -4.88 -41.68 11.34
CA THR A 7 -3.67 -42.47 11.16
C THR A 7 -2.63 -41.90 12.10
N ALA A 8 -2.35 -42.62 13.18
CA ALA A 8 -1.31 -42.29 14.15
C ALA A 8 0.07 -42.27 13.47
N LEU A 9 0.46 -41.10 12.95
CA LEU A 9 1.85 -40.76 12.68
C LEU A 9 2.52 -40.52 14.03
N GLY A 10 3.38 -41.46 14.43
CA GLY A 10 4.20 -41.32 15.63
C GLY A 10 4.98 -40.01 15.58
N THR A 11 4.96 -39.29 16.70
CA THR A 11 5.82 -38.14 16.98
C THR A 11 7.28 -38.60 17.05
N THR A 12 7.88 -38.83 15.88
CA THR A 12 9.34 -38.85 15.75
C THR A 12 9.86 -37.49 16.20
N ASN A 13 10.81 -37.49 17.15
CA ASN A 13 11.57 -36.30 17.54
C ASN A 13 11.84 -35.45 16.29
N GLN A 14 11.39 -34.18 16.32
CA GLN A 14 11.77 -33.15 15.35
C GLN A 14 13.29 -32.97 15.42
N ASN A 15 14.03 -33.88 14.78
CA ASN A 15 15.43 -33.72 14.43
C ASN A 15 15.54 -32.47 13.56
N ASP A 16 16.64 -31.74 13.70
CA ASP A 16 16.90 -30.46 13.06
C ASP A 16 16.50 -30.46 11.57
N ASP A 17 15.39 -29.79 11.25
CA ASP A 17 14.89 -29.58 9.87
C ASP A 17 15.96 -28.95 8.96
N ASP A 18 16.99 -28.33 9.53
CA ASP A 18 18.12 -27.75 8.81
C ASP A 18 19.03 -28.81 8.16
N ASP A 19 19.05 -30.06 8.66
CA ASP A 19 19.90 -31.12 8.09
C ASP A 19 19.39 -31.64 6.73
N ILE A 20 18.14 -31.36 6.37
CA ILE A 20 17.51 -31.94 5.16
C ILE A 20 17.61 -31.00 3.95
N SER A 21 17.66 -29.68 4.15
CA SER A 21 17.66 -28.72 3.03
C SER A 21 18.97 -28.79 2.22
N VAL A 22 18.83 -28.99 0.91
CA VAL A 22 19.97 -28.99 -0.02
C VAL A 22 20.52 -27.58 -0.18
N TRP A 23 19.65 -26.57 -0.24
CA TRP A 23 20.09 -25.18 -0.39
C TRP A 23 20.69 -24.60 0.87
N ALA A 24 20.15 -24.91 2.05
CA ALA A 24 20.71 -24.44 3.32
C ALA A 24 22.15 -24.91 3.49
N ARG A 25 22.41 -26.20 3.21
CA ARG A 25 23.79 -26.76 3.24
C ARG A 25 24.68 -26.16 2.17
N LYS A 26 24.19 -26.04 0.93
CA LYS A 26 24.97 -25.51 -0.20
C LYS A 26 25.36 -24.04 -0.02
N LEU A 27 24.50 -23.25 0.60
CA LEU A 27 24.67 -21.81 0.77
C LEU A 27 25.17 -21.42 2.17
N GLU A 28 25.39 -22.40 3.06
CA GLU A 28 25.78 -22.19 4.46
C GLU A 28 24.83 -21.21 5.18
N LEU A 29 23.52 -21.41 5.02
CA LEU A 29 22.51 -20.53 5.60
C LEU A 29 22.45 -20.67 7.11
N THR A 30 22.28 -19.54 7.80
CA THR A 30 21.97 -19.52 9.24
C THR A 30 20.63 -20.22 9.49
N SER A 31 20.52 -21.04 10.54
CA SER A 31 19.23 -21.64 10.92
C SER A 31 18.16 -20.57 11.13
N PHE A 32 16.92 -20.86 10.73
CA PHE A 32 15.78 -20.02 11.07
C PHE A 32 15.66 -19.84 12.59
N LYS A 33 15.85 -20.91 13.36
CA LYS A 33 15.68 -20.89 14.82
C LYS A 33 16.72 -19.99 15.51
N ASP A 34 17.93 -19.95 14.97
CA ASP A 34 19.02 -19.15 15.53
C ASP A 34 18.84 -17.66 15.25
N ASN A 35 18.54 -17.31 13.99
CA ASN A 35 18.36 -15.92 13.59
C ASN A 35 17.47 -15.79 12.34
N PRO A 36 16.13 -15.67 12.53
CA PRO A 36 15.17 -15.57 11.44
C PRO A 36 15.48 -14.44 10.44
N TRP A 37 16.00 -13.32 10.94
CA TRP A 37 16.33 -12.15 10.13
C TRP A 37 17.53 -12.36 9.24
N ARG A 38 18.60 -12.94 9.81
CA ARG A 38 19.81 -13.28 9.07
C ARG A 38 19.50 -14.36 8.03
N TRP A 39 18.78 -15.41 8.42
CA TRP A 39 18.30 -16.45 7.51
C TRP A 39 17.56 -15.86 6.29
N ASN A 40 16.57 -14.99 6.51
CA ASN A 40 15.84 -14.40 5.38
C ASN A 40 16.74 -13.53 4.50
N LYS A 41 17.65 -12.76 5.08
CA LYS A 41 18.58 -11.91 4.33
C LYS A 41 19.54 -12.74 3.47
N GLU A 42 20.03 -13.86 3.99
CA GLU A 42 20.90 -14.78 3.25
C GLU A 42 20.14 -15.47 2.11
N TRP A 43 18.89 -15.89 2.35
CA TRP A 43 17.99 -16.39 1.31
C TRP A 43 17.73 -15.38 0.20
N GLU A 44 17.36 -14.14 0.54
CA GLU A 44 17.13 -13.09 -0.47
C GLU A 44 18.42 -12.82 -1.26
N LYS A 45 19.58 -12.76 -0.60
CA LYS A 45 20.87 -12.62 -1.29
C LYS A 45 21.12 -13.77 -2.27
N ALA A 46 20.83 -15.01 -1.88
CA ALA A 46 20.98 -16.17 -2.75
C ALA A 46 20.03 -16.10 -3.96
N LEU A 47 18.75 -15.80 -3.74
CA LEU A 47 17.77 -15.62 -4.81
C LEU A 47 18.19 -14.54 -5.81
N HIS A 48 18.75 -13.42 -5.34
CA HIS A 48 19.29 -12.37 -6.22
C HIS A 48 20.54 -12.81 -7.00
N SER A 49 21.31 -13.78 -6.48
CA SER A 49 22.48 -14.33 -7.18
C SER A 49 22.11 -15.33 -8.28
N HIS A 50 20.92 -15.94 -8.19
CA HIS A 50 20.38 -16.85 -9.20
C HIS A 50 19.75 -16.05 -10.35
N SER A 51 20.59 -15.60 -11.27
CA SER A 51 20.17 -14.79 -12.42
C SER A 51 19.21 -15.50 -13.37
N SER A 52 19.12 -16.84 -13.30
CA SER A 52 18.27 -17.68 -14.14
C SER A 52 17.82 -18.94 -13.38
N SER A 53 16.68 -19.50 -13.79
CA SER A 53 16.19 -20.80 -13.34
C SER A 53 17.13 -21.97 -13.64
N LYS A 54 18.09 -21.81 -14.57
CA LYS A 54 19.21 -22.75 -14.79
C LYS A 54 20.01 -23.07 -13.55
N ASP A 55 20.11 -22.12 -12.63
CA ASP A 55 20.90 -22.30 -11.41
C ASP A 55 20.15 -23.17 -10.40
N VAL A 56 18.82 -23.26 -10.52
CA VAL A 56 17.93 -23.89 -9.53
C VAL A 56 17.37 -25.22 -10.03
N TYR A 57 16.85 -25.25 -11.25
CA TYR A 57 16.14 -26.42 -11.79
C TYR A 57 16.97 -27.71 -11.78
N PRO A 58 18.26 -27.74 -12.17
CA PRO A 58 19.07 -28.98 -12.15
C PRO A 58 19.30 -29.55 -10.75
N ILE A 59 19.20 -28.73 -9.71
CA ILE A 59 19.35 -29.16 -8.31
C ILE A 59 18.00 -29.68 -7.82
N MET A 60 16.93 -28.92 -8.05
CA MET A 60 15.59 -29.28 -7.61
C MET A 60 15.03 -30.52 -8.34
N SER A 61 15.43 -30.75 -9.58
CA SER A 61 15.06 -31.98 -10.33
C SER A 61 15.68 -33.25 -9.76
N GLN A 62 16.76 -33.17 -8.96
CA GLN A 62 17.40 -34.35 -8.37
C GLN A 62 16.51 -35.04 -7.34
N PHE A 63 15.54 -34.32 -6.75
CA PHE A 63 14.52 -34.92 -5.88
C PHE A 63 13.62 -35.94 -6.62
N TYR A 64 13.61 -35.90 -7.94
CA TYR A 64 12.77 -36.73 -8.82
C TYR A 64 13.60 -37.57 -9.80
N ASN A 65 14.76 -38.08 -9.36
CA ASN A 65 15.62 -38.91 -10.20
C ASN A 65 14.88 -40.18 -10.71
N LYS A 66 15.13 -40.55 -11.97
CA LYS A 66 14.62 -41.75 -12.67
C LYS A 66 14.78 -43.04 -11.90
N ASP A 67 15.88 -43.14 -11.16
CA ASP A 67 16.22 -44.36 -10.43
C ASP A 67 15.24 -44.63 -9.27
N LEU A 68 14.48 -43.62 -8.84
CA LEU A 68 13.58 -43.68 -7.69
C LEU A 68 12.10 -43.66 -8.07
N TRP A 69 11.75 -43.28 -9.30
CA TRP A 69 10.38 -43.02 -9.70
C TRP A 69 10.08 -43.56 -11.10
N ASN A 70 9.04 -44.39 -11.23
CA ASN A 70 8.54 -44.79 -12.55
C ASN A 70 7.45 -43.81 -13.06
N SER A 71 7.11 -43.86 -14.35
CA SER A 71 6.13 -42.94 -14.98
C SER A 71 4.73 -43.02 -14.32
N THR A 72 4.33 -44.21 -13.84
CA THR A 72 3.05 -44.38 -13.12
C THR A 72 3.08 -43.69 -11.76
N ASP A 73 4.18 -43.84 -11.00
CA ASP A 73 4.36 -43.16 -9.70
C ASP A 73 4.34 -41.63 -9.87
N PHE A 74 4.99 -41.12 -10.92
CA PHE A 74 4.98 -39.70 -11.28
C PHE A 74 3.58 -39.18 -11.54
N SER A 75 2.82 -39.87 -12.39
CA SER A 75 1.46 -39.46 -12.74
C SER A 75 0.55 -39.45 -11.51
N GLN A 76 0.59 -40.49 -10.68
CA GLN A 76 -0.20 -40.57 -9.46
C GLN A 76 0.19 -39.48 -8.45
N HIS A 77 1.49 -39.26 -8.24
CA HIS A 77 1.96 -38.23 -7.33
C HIS A 77 1.60 -36.83 -7.81
N SER A 78 1.74 -36.57 -9.12
CA SER A 78 1.39 -35.29 -9.74
C SER A 78 -0.10 -35.00 -9.61
N GLU A 79 -0.97 -35.97 -9.89
CA GLU A 79 -2.43 -35.78 -9.74
C GLU A 79 -2.83 -35.57 -8.26
N HIS A 80 -2.24 -36.31 -7.33
CA HIS A 80 -2.46 -36.09 -5.90
C HIS A 80 -2.01 -34.68 -5.46
N LEU A 81 -0.80 -34.28 -5.85
CA LEU A 81 -0.26 -32.96 -5.53
C LEU A 81 -1.10 -31.84 -6.15
N LYS A 82 -1.53 -32.01 -7.40
CA LYS A 82 -2.40 -31.07 -8.12
C LYS A 82 -3.72 -30.86 -7.39
N GLY A 83 -4.38 -31.95 -6.96
CA GLY A 83 -5.60 -31.88 -6.15
C GLY A 83 -5.38 -31.07 -4.87
N ARG A 84 -4.33 -31.38 -4.12
CA ARG A 84 -3.99 -30.66 -2.88
C ARG A 84 -3.66 -29.18 -3.12
N VAL A 85 -2.89 -28.86 -4.15
CA VAL A 85 -2.59 -27.47 -4.52
C VAL A 85 -3.88 -26.72 -4.83
N CYS A 86 -4.78 -27.33 -5.61
CA CYS A 86 -6.06 -26.74 -5.95
C CYS A 86 -6.91 -26.44 -4.70
N GLU A 87 -6.98 -27.38 -3.75
CA GLU A 87 -7.65 -27.20 -2.46
C GLU A 87 -7.07 -26.03 -1.65
N VAL A 88 -5.74 -25.97 -1.49
CA VAL A 88 -5.07 -24.90 -0.76
C VAL A 88 -5.28 -23.55 -1.45
N GLN A 89 -5.25 -23.50 -2.78
CA GLN A 89 -5.52 -22.28 -3.54
C GLN A 89 -6.95 -21.79 -3.35
N ASN A 90 -7.93 -22.68 -3.40
CA ASN A 90 -9.33 -22.35 -3.14
C ASN A 90 -9.51 -21.84 -1.71
N MET A 91 -8.84 -22.46 -0.74
CA MET A 91 -8.83 -21.99 0.66
C MET A 91 -8.26 -20.58 0.78
N VAL A 92 -7.13 -20.30 0.12
CA VAL A 92 -6.50 -18.96 0.11
C VAL A 92 -7.42 -17.92 -0.49
N VAL A 93 -8.07 -18.20 -1.62
CA VAL A 93 -9.01 -17.27 -2.24
C VAL A 93 -10.20 -16.99 -1.32
N LYS A 94 -10.83 -18.03 -0.78
CA LYS A 94 -11.95 -17.89 0.16
C LYS A 94 -11.55 -17.09 1.40
N PHE A 95 -10.38 -17.38 1.96
CA PHE A 95 -9.82 -16.65 3.08
C PHE A 95 -9.66 -15.17 2.76
N TRP A 96 -8.99 -14.82 1.66
CA TRP A 96 -8.76 -13.42 1.30
C TRP A 96 -10.02 -12.69 0.91
N ASP A 97 -10.98 -13.34 0.24
CA ASP A 97 -12.28 -12.74 -0.08
C ASP A 97 -13.03 -12.33 1.20
N SER A 98 -13.09 -13.22 2.19
CA SER A 98 -13.74 -12.90 3.48
C SER A 98 -13.00 -11.79 4.25
N VAL A 99 -11.68 -11.77 4.17
CA VAL A 99 -10.84 -10.81 4.90
C VAL A 99 -10.82 -9.44 4.23
N GLN A 100 -11.03 -9.37 2.91
CA GLN A 100 -11.04 -8.13 2.13
C GLN A 100 -12.43 -7.47 2.05
N GLU A 101 -13.53 -8.21 2.30
CA GLU A 101 -14.90 -7.69 2.20
C GLU A 101 -15.13 -6.40 3.02
N GLU A 102 -14.52 -6.30 4.20
CA GLU A 102 -14.64 -5.13 5.08
C GLU A 102 -13.51 -4.09 4.91
N GLU A 103 -12.56 -4.27 3.97
CA GLU A 103 -11.31 -3.50 3.85
C GLU A 103 -10.45 -3.44 5.15
N ARG A 104 -10.83 -4.16 6.21
CA ARG A 104 -10.22 -4.05 7.55
C ARG A 104 -8.79 -4.56 7.56
N PHE A 105 -8.53 -5.66 6.86
CA PHE A 105 -7.16 -6.15 6.71
C PHE A 105 -6.27 -5.15 5.99
N VAL A 106 -6.71 -4.63 4.85
CA VAL A 106 -5.93 -3.67 4.05
C VAL A 106 -5.67 -2.41 4.86
N THR A 107 -6.69 -1.97 5.61
CA THR A 107 -6.58 -0.85 6.56
C THR A 107 -5.54 -1.11 7.64
N ALA A 108 -5.62 -2.25 8.32
CA ALA A 108 -4.64 -2.61 9.34
C ALA A 108 -3.23 -2.71 8.74
N TRP A 109 -3.09 -3.35 7.58
CA TRP A 109 -1.80 -3.56 6.90
C TRP A 109 -1.07 -2.26 6.57
N TYR A 110 -1.77 -1.25 6.06
CA TYR A 110 -1.15 0.04 5.76
C TYR A 110 -0.83 0.86 7.02
N LEU A 111 -1.60 0.67 8.09
CA LEU A 111 -1.38 1.31 9.39
C LEU A 111 -0.25 0.70 10.21
N LEU A 112 0.10 -0.57 9.99
CA LEU A 112 1.26 -1.20 10.62
C LEU A 112 2.55 -0.48 10.23
N ASP A 113 3.47 -0.35 11.19
CA ASP A 113 4.83 0.05 10.87
C ASP A 113 5.55 -1.01 10.04
N GLU A 114 6.67 -0.63 9.42
CA GLU A 114 7.44 -1.54 8.56
C GLU A 114 7.97 -2.76 9.34
N GLY A 115 8.38 -2.58 10.60
CA GLY A 115 8.89 -3.66 11.44
C GLY A 115 7.84 -4.73 11.70
N GLU A 116 6.61 -4.34 12.00
CA GLU A 116 5.49 -5.26 12.21
C GLU A 116 5.05 -5.95 10.92
N ARG A 117 4.94 -5.22 9.80
CA ARG A 117 4.70 -5.86 8.48
C ARG A 117 5.77 -6.90 8.17
N LYS A 118 7.03 -6.56 8.41
CA LYS A 118 8.18 -7.44 8.20
C LYS A 118 8.09 -8.69 9.07
N ARG A 119 7.68 -8.55 10.34
CA ARG A 119 7.47 -9.67 11.27
C ARG A 119 6.39 -10.63 10.77
N HIS A 120 5.24 -10.11 10.32
CA HIS A 120 4.16 -10.93 9.78
C HIS A 120 4.56 -11.67 8.49
N LEU A 121 5.27 -11.00 7.57
CA LEU A 121 5.81 -11.64 6.36
C LEU A 121 6.81 -12.73 6.69
N LEU A 122 7.69 -12.50 7.68
CA LEU A 122 8.65 -13.50 8.13
C LEU A 122 7.95 -14.72 8.74
N LYS A 123 6.88 -14.48 9.53
CA LYS A 123 6.07 -15.57 10.09
C LYS A 123 5.36 -16.38 9.00
N GLY A 124 4.80 -15.72 7.99
CA GLY A 124 4.19 -16.41 6.85
C GLY A 124 5.21 -17.24 6.06
N MET A 125 6.44 -16.74 5.92
CA MET A 125 7.54 -17.44 5.27
C MET A 125 8.00 -18.66 6.06
N GLU A 126 8.13 -18.54 7.39
CA GLU A 126 8.46 -19.64 8.30
C GLU A 126 7.45 -20.79 8.16
N GLU A 127 6.15 -20.48 8.33
CA GLU A 127 5.07 -21.47 8.27
C GLU A 127 4.97 -22.12 6.88
N ALA A 128 5.21 -21.36 5.82
CA ALA A 128 5.27 -21.90 4.46
C ALA A 128 6.43 -22.90 4.32
N CYS A 129 7.62 -22.59 4.85
CA CYS A 129 8.75 -23.52 4.85
C CYS A 129 8.48 -24.76 5.72
N GLN A 130 7.78 -24.63 6.84
CA GLN A 130 7.47 -25.79 7.69
C GLN A 130 6.44 -26.73 7.06
N ARG A 131 5.54 -26.20 6.21
CA ARG A 131 4.41 -26.97 5.65
C ARG A 131 4.57 -27.35 4.19
N ALA A 132 5.53 -26.76 3.48
CA ALA A 132 5.80 -27.11 2.09
C ALA A 132 6.52 -28.47 2.00
N PRO A 133 6.24 -29.28 0.97
CA PRO A 133 6.84 -30.62 0.83
C PRO A 133 8.37 -30.63 0.72
N LEU A 134 8.95 -29.59 0.12
CA LEU A 134 10.40 -29.42 0.00
C LEU A 134 10.95 -28.46 1.05
N SER A 135 10.17 -28.25 2.12
CA SER A 135 10.49 -27.36 3.22
C SER A 135 11.00 -25.98 2.76
N GLN A 136 12.13 -25.50 3.27
CA GLN A 136 12.76 -24.25 2.84
C GLN A 136 13.34 -24.29 1.42
N ASP A 137 13.62 -25.47 0.84
CA ASP A 137 14.12 -25.57 -0.54
C ASP A 137 13.07 -25.10 -1.57
N SER A 138 11.78 -25.14 -1.21
CA SER A 138 10.71 -24.55 -2.03
C SER A 138 10.91 -23.05 -2.29
N ARG A 139 11.63 -22.32 -1.42
CA ARG A 139 11.94 -20.90 -1.65
C ARG A 139 12.75 -20.67 -2.92
N ALA A 140 13.62 -21.60 -3.29
CA ALA A 140 14.43 -21.50 -4.50
C ALA A 140 13.59 -21.43 -5.79
N LEU A 141 12.34 -21.93 -5.75
CA LEU A 141 11.40 -21.91 -6.87
C LEU A 141 10.60 -20.60 -6.96
N CYS A 142 10.66 -19.73 -5.94
CA CYS A 142 9.79 -18.56 -5.79
C CYS A 142 10.59 -17.24 -5.62
N PRO A 143 11.46 -16.85 -6.58
CA PRO A 143 12.26 -15.63 -6.45
C PRO A 143 11.43 -14.35 -6.34
N GLU A 144 10.17 -14.36 -6.80
CA GLU A 144 9.23 -13.24 -6.65
C GLU A 144 8.72 -13.05 -5.21
N VAL A 145 8.79 -14.09 -4.38
CA VAL A 145 8.31 -14.07 -2.98
C VAL A 145 9.47 -13.79 -2.03
N THR A 146 9.76 -12.49 -1.85
CA THR A 146 10.76 -12.01 -0.88
C THR A 146 10.13 -11.02 0.09
N ILE A 147 10.64 -10.90 1.31
CA ILE A 147 10.12 -9.91 2.27
C ILE A 147 10.41 -8.51 1.75
N SER A 148 11.58 -8.28 1.15
CA SER A 148 11.92 -6.99 0.55
C SER A 148 11.01 -6.59 -0.62
N SER A 149 10.62 -7.53 -1.50
CA SER A 149 9.66 -7.24 -2.57
C SER A 149 8.27 -6.94 -2.00
N MET A 150 7.81 -7.74 -1.04
CA MET A 150 6.49 -7.59 -0.43
C MET A 150 6.34 -6.32 0.42
N LEU A 151 7.42 -5.85 1.05
CA LEU A 151 7.46 -4.57 1.76
C LEU A 151 7.59 -3.35 0.86
N SER A 152 7.93 -3.53 -0.42
CA SER A 152 8.10 -2.40 -1.33
C SER A 152 6.79 -1.59 -1.44
N GLN A 153 6.94 -0.28 -1.64
CA GLN A 153 5.81 0.65 -1.71
C GLN A 153 4.95 0.60 -0.43
N ARG A 154 5.60 0.64 0.75
CA ARG A 154 4.96 0.56 2.08
C ARG A 154 4.08 -0.67 2.26
N GLY A 155 4.48 -1.80 1.70
CA GLY A 155 3.71 -3.03 1.75
C GLY A 155 2.55 -3.10 0.74
N ARG A 156 2.37 -2.09 -0.14
CA ARG A 156 1.37 -2.17 -1.24
C ARG A 156 1.64 -3.37 -2.14
N ALA A 157 2.92 -3.67 -2.42
CA ALA A 157 3.28 -4.80 -3.27
C ALA A 157 2.71 -6.13 -2.77
N PHE A 158 2.63 -6.33 -1.45
CA PHE A 158 1.98 -7.51 -0.87
C PHE A 158 0.47 -7.55 -1.12
N VAL A 159 -0.23 -6.42 -0.96
CA VAL A 159 -1.67 -6.32 -1.22
C VAL A 159 -1.97 -6.55 -2.71
N ASP A 160 -1.18 -5.93 -3.59
CA ASP A 160 -1.32 -6.12 -5.04
C ASP A 160 -1.04 -7.58 -5.43
N PHE A 161 -0.07 -8.24 -4.80
CA PHE A 161 0.23 -9.65 -5.01
C PHE A 161 -0.94 -10.55 -4.59
N ILE A 162 -1.55 -10.33 -3.42
CA ILE A 162 -2.76 -11.05 -2.98
C ILE A 162 -3.89 -10.86 -4.00
N ASN A 163 -4.15 -9.62 -4.42
CA ASN A 163 -5.24 -9.31 -5.35
C ASN A 163 -5.03 -10.00 -6.71
N ALA A 164 -3.83 -9.91 -7.27
CA ALA A 164 -3.47 -10.58 -8.52
C ALA A 164 -3.59 -12.10 -8.41
N TYR A 165 -3.14 -12.66 -7.28
CA TYR A 165 -3.23 -14.09 -6.99
C TYR A 165 -4.69 -14.57 -6.93
N SER A 166 -5.54 -13.88 -6.15
CA SER A 166 -6.95 -14.22 -6.00
C SER A 166 -7.72 -14.09 -7.30
N GLN A 167 -7.48 -13.02 -8.08
CA GLN A 167 -8.08 -12.84 -9.40
C GLN A 167 -7.63 -13.93 -10.38
N GLY A 168 -6.34 -14.25 -10.41
CA GLY A 168 -5.79 -15.30 -11.26
C GLY A 168 -6.38 -16.67 -10.95
N LYS A 169 -6.50 -17.03 -9.66
CA LYS A 169 -7.13 -18.28 -9.25
C LYS A 169 -8.62 -18.34 -9.57
N LYS A 170 -9.38 -17.25 -9.37
CA LYS A 170 -10.78 -17.19 -9.80
C LYS A 170 -10.93 -17.35 -11.32
N GLY A 171 -10.01 -16.78 -12.09
CA GLY A 171 -10.02 -16.83 -13.56
C GLY A 171 -9.87 -18.24 -14.15
N VAL A 172 -9.12 -19.13 -13.49
CA VAL A 172 -8.95 -20.52 -13.95
C VAL A 172 -10.07 -21.47 -13.49
N GLY A 173 -10.93 -21.05 -12.56
CA GLY A 173 -12.01 -21.85 -11.98
C GLY A 173 -11.61 -22.66 -10.74
N GLU A 174 -12.61 -23.18 -10.02
CA GLU A 174 -12.40 -23.87 -8.72
C GLU A 174 -11.60 -25.17 -8.88
N ASP A 175 -11.80 -25.93 -9.96
CA ASP A 175 -11.20 -27.26 -10.15
C ASP A 175 -9.78 -27.24 -10.74
N ASN A 176 -9.30 -26.07 -11.20
CA ASN A 176 -8.01 -25.95 -11.86
C ASN A 176 -6.97 -25.28 -10.96
N THR A 177 -5.72 -25.74 -11.05
CA THR A 177 -4.59 -25.07 -10.40
C THR A 177 -4.22 -23.79 -11.12
N TYR A 178 -4.03 -22.71 -10.37
CA TYR A 178 -3.50 -21.45 -10.89
C TYR A 178 -1.98 -21.44 -10.77
N SER A 179 -1.29 -21.18 -11.88
CA SER A 179 0.15 -20.93 -11.88
C SER A 179 0.40 -19.43 -11.90
N HIS A 180 1.00 -18.92 -10.82
CA HIS A 180 1.35 -17.49 -10.75
C HIS A 180 2.38 -17.15 -11.84
N PRO A 181 2.13 -16.16 -12.72
CA PRO A 181 3.05 -15.80 -13.79
C PRO A 181 4.45 -15.47 -13.27
N SER A 182 5.49 -15.93 -13.96
CA SER A 182 6.88 -15.60 -13.64
C SER A 182 7.78 -15.83 -14.84
N ASP A 183 8.22 -14.75 -15.47
CA ASP A 183 9.19 -14.77 -16.56
C ASP A 183 10.46 -15.57 -16.21
N TRP A 184 10.83 -15.61 -14.92
CA TRP A 184 11.97 -16.37 -14.45
C TRP A 184 11.70 -17.87 -14.47
N TRP A 185 10.51 -18.31 -14.02
CA TRP A 185 10.14 -19.72 -13.98
C TRP A 185 9.78 -20.26 -15.37
N GLU A 186 9.11 -19.46 -16.20
CA GLU A 186 8.72 -19.85 -17.56
C GLU A 186 9.94 -20.21 -18.42
N LYS A 187 11.04 -19.45 -18.29
CA LYS A 187 12.31 -19.75 -18.97
C LYS A 187 12.94 -21.06 -18.51
N ALA A 188 12.58 -21.58 -17.34
CA ALA A 188 13.11 -22.86 -16.88
C ALA A 188 12.75 -24.01 -17.82
N ALA A 189 11.58 -23.94 -18.49
CA ALA A 189 11.17 -24.93 -19.48
C ALA A 189 12.05 -24.91 -20.75
N ASP A 190 12.44 -23.72 -21.20
CA ASP A 190 13.35 -23.54 -22.35
C ASP A 190 14.77 -24.03 -22.04
N ASP A 191 15.13 -24.02 -20.76
CA ASP A 191 16.47 -24.30 -20.27
C ASP A 191 16.70 -25.79 -19.95
N ILE A 192 15.67 -26.62 -20.12
CA ILE A 192 15.72 -28.06 -19.95
C ILE A 192 16.66 -28.67 -21.01
N PRO A 193 17.71 -29.43 -20.63
CA PRO A 193 18.61 -30.06 -21.59
C PRO A 193 17.85 -31.04 -22.51
N GLN A 194 17.94 -30.83 -23.83
CA GLN A 194 17.28 -31.67 -24.86
C GLN A 194 17.75 -33.14 -24.88
N SER A 195 18.79 -33.50 -24.11
CA SER A 195 19.44 -34.82 -24.14
C SER A 195 18.77 -35.89 -23.27
N LEU A 196 17.84 -35.52 -22.38
CA LEU A 196 17.09 -36.46 -21.55
C LEU A 196 15.70 -36.69 -22.18
N SER A 197 15.12 -37.88 -21.98
CA SER A 197 13.76 -38.19 -22.45
C SER A 197 12.76 -37.10 -21.99
N ASN A 198 12.12 -36.48 -22.98
CA ASN A 198 11.21 -35.33 -22.82
C ASN A 198 10.13 -35.57 -21.76
N GLU A 199 9.58 -36.79 -21.66
CA GLU A 199 8.45 -37.11 -20.78
C GLU A 199 8.78 -36.93 -19.29
N LEU A 200 9.93 -37.43 -18.82
CA LEU A 200 10.29 -37.25 -17.40
C LEU A 200 10.51 -35.78 -17.07
N GLN A 201 11.20 -35.06 -17.95
CA GLN A 201 11.51 -33.65 -17.68
C GLN A 201 10.24 -32.82 -17.61
N GLU A 202 9.26 -33.11 -18.48
CA GLU A 202 7.94 -32.51 -18.43
C GLU A 202 7.25 -32.81 -17.08
N HIS A 203 7.22 -34.08 -16.65
CA HIS A 203 6.67 -34.45 -15.34
C HIS A 203 7.39 -33.77 -14.17
N THR A 204 8.72 -33.70 -14.20
CA THR A 204 9.52 -33.07 -13.16
C THR A 204 9.24 -31.56 -13.11
N PHE A 205 9.17 -30.91 -14.27
CA PHE A 205 8.83 -29.50 -14.38
C PHE A 205 7.40 -29.22 -13.88
N THR A 206 6.43 -30.07 -14.22
CA THR A 206 5.06 -29.99 -13.68
C THR A 206 5.05 -30.11 -12.16
N LEU A 207 5.74 -31.10 -11.59
CA LEU A 207 5.82 -31.29 -10.13
C LEU A 207 6.46 -30.09 -9.44
N LEU A 208 7.59 -29.59 -9.94
CA LEU A 208 8.23 -28.41 -9.37
C LEU A 208 7.34 -27.16 -9.49
N THR A 209 6.58 -27.01 -10.57
CA THR A 209 5.59 -25.95 -10.72
C THR A 209 4.48 -26.07 -9.67
N LEU A 210 4.01 -27.29 -9.39
CA LEU A 210 3.02 -27.53 -8.34
C LEU A 210 3.59 -27.21 -6.94
N HIS A 211 4.85 -27.59 -6.66
CA HIS A 211 5.51 -27.21 -5.40
C HIS A 211 5.68 -25.71 -5.23
N ARG A 212 6.02 -24.99 -6.32
CA ARG A 212 6.07 -23.53 -6.35
C ARG A 212 4.71 -22.94 -5.98
N ASN A 213 3.64 -23.40 -6.63
CA ASN A 213 2.29 -22.89 -6.39
C ASN A 213 1.77 -23.22 -4.96
N ASP A 214 2.09 -24.40 -4.43
CA ASP A 214 1.79 -24.79 -3.04
C ASP A 214 2.47 -23.83 -2.06
N PHE A 215 3.77 -23.57 -2.27
CA PHE A 215 4.55 -22.67 -1.40
C PHE A 215 3.99 -21.25 -1.39
N ILE A 216 3.71 -20.67 -2.57
CA ILE A 216 3.10 -19.33 -2.69
C ILE A 216 1.78 -19.28 -1.93
N SER A 217 0.91 -20.29 -2.11
CA SER A 217 -0.38 -20.36 -1.42
C SER A 217 -0.22 -20.36 0.10
N ARG A 218 0.68 -21.19 0.62
CA ARG A 218 0.97 -21.29 2.06
C ARG A 218 1.53 -19.98 2.61
N PHE A 219 2.45 -19.35 1.90
CA PHE A 219 3.00 -18.05 2.29
C PHE A 219 1.91 -16.99 2.45
N LEU A 220 1.00 -16.89 1.48
CA LEU A 220 -0.12 -15.95 1.53
C LEU A 220 -1.06 -16.27 2.70
N PHE A 221 -1.48 -17.53 2.81
CA PHE A 221 -2.37 -17.98 3.89
C PHE A 221 -1.80 -17.65 5.27
N HIS A 222 -0.56 -18.06 5.53
CA HIS A 222 0.04 -17.92 6.86
C HIS A 222 0.44 -16.48 7.19
N THR A 223 0.79 -15.67 6.20
CA THR A 223 0.97 -14.22 6.43
C THR A 223 -0.35 -13.58 6.85
N GLY A 224 -1.44 -13.87 6.13
CA GLY A 224 -2.77 -13.37 6.48
C GLY A 224 -3.23 -13.82 7.86
N MET A 225 -3.08 -15.11 8.17
CA MET A 225 -3.41 -15.68 9.48
C MET A 225 -2.62 -15.03 10.62
N SER A 226 -1.33 -14.73 10.40
CA SER A 226 -0.48 -14.05 11.39
C SER A 226 -1.03 -12.65 11.73
N VAL A 227 -1.47 -11.89 10.72
CA VAL A 227 -2.07 -10.56 10.92
C VAL A 227 -3.44 -10.67 11.60
N LEU A 228 -4.31 -11.58 11.15
CA LEU A 228 -5.64 -11.77 11.74
C LEU A 228 -5.58 -12.25 13.19
N HIS A 229 -4.61 -13.10 13.52
CA HIS A 229 -4.36 -13.52 14.90
C HIS A 229 -4.15 -12.29 15.78
N ASP A 230 -3.24 -11.40 15.38
CA ASP A 230 -2.93 -10.19 16.15
C ASP A 230 -4.08 -9.18 16.15
N LEU A 231 -4.87 -9.09 15.07
CA LEU A 231 -6.10 -8.28 15.05
C LEU A 231 -7.15 -8.80 16.05
N SER A 232 -7.21 -10.12 16.23
CA SER A 232 -8.22 -10.77 17.09
C SER A 232 -7.81 -10.80 18.56
N TYR A 233 -6.54 -11.07 18.83
CA TYR A 233 -6.01 -11.30 20.18
C TYR A 233 -5.17 -10.14 20.71
N GLY A 234 -4.86 -9.16 19.86
CA GLY A 234 -3.96 -8.06 20.18
C GLY A 234 -2.49 -8.49 20.16
N SER A 235 -1.61 -7.52 19.92
CA SER A 235 -0.16 -7.66 20.11
C SER A 235 0.44 -6.27 20.30
N ALA A 236 1.65 -6.16 20.86
CA ALA A 236 2.24 -4.85 21.13
C ALA A 236 2.33 -3.96 19.88
N GLY A 237 2.61 -4.55 18.71
CA GLY A 237 2.66 -3.86 17.42
C GLY A 237 1.28 -3.61 16.78
N MET A 238 0.30 -4.49 17.04
CA MET A 238 -1.05 -4.36 16.48
C MET A 238 -1.96 -3.44 17.30
N ASN A 239 -1.72 -3.31 18.61
CA ASN A 239 -2.58 -2.54 19.51
C ASN A 239 -2.77 -1.08 19.04
N PRO A 240 -1.73 -0.32 18.66
CA PRO A 240 -1.90 1.04 18.13
C PRO A 240 -2.78 1.08 16.87
N VAL A 241 -2.68 0.08 16.00
CA VAL A 241 -3.49 -0.04 14.79
C VAL A 241 -4.95 -0.32 15.13
N THR A 242 -5.21 -1.29 16.01
CA THR A 242 -6.58 -1.62 16.41
C THR A 242 -7.24 -0.48 17.20
N ASP A 243 -6.49 0.21 18.05
CA ASP A 243 -6.98 1.36 18.81
C ASP A 243 -7.31 2.50 17.84
N PHE A 244 -6.45 2.76 16.86
CA PHE A 244 -6.72 3.71 15.79
C PHE A 244 -7.95 3.33 14.97
N MET A 245 -8.07 2.09 14.52
CA MET A 245 -9.23 1.65 13.73
C MET A 245 -10.54 1.75 14.50
N LYS A 246 -10.54 1.41 15.80
CA LYS A 246 -11.70 1.55 16.68
C LYS A 246 -12.02 3.04 16.91
N ALA A 247 -11.02 3.84 17.22
CA ALA A 247 -11.19 5.27 17.52
C ALA A 247 -11.43 6.14 16.29
N GLN A 248 -11.15 5.67 15.07
CA GLN A 248 -11.30 6.49 13.87
C GLN A 248 -12.38 5.97 12.91
N GLY A 249 -12.86 4.73 13.10
CA GLY A 249 -13.94 4.14 12.32
C GLY A 249 -13.73 4.34 10.80
N PRO A 250 -14.67 4.99 10.09
CA PRO A 250 -14.54 5.27 8.65
C PRO A 250 -13.29 6.06 8.25
N PHE A 251 -12.77 6.93 9.12
CA PHE A 251 -11.55 7.70 8.83
C PHE A 251 -10.32 6.79 8.73
N ALA A 252 -10.28 5.67 9.46
CA ALA A 252 -9.16 4.73 9.31
C ALA A 252 -9.09 4.12 7.91
N SER A 253 -10.23 3.77 7.30
CA SER A 253 -10.28 3.29 5.91
C SER A 253 -9.86 4.40 4.93
N ALA A 254 -10.37 5.62 5.09
CA ALA A 254 -9.97 6.75 4.26
C ALA A 254 -8.46 7.03 4.34
N TRP A 255 -7.92 7.02 5.56
CA TRP A 255 -6.50 7.22 5.81
C TRP A 255 -5.64 6.09 5.24
N SER A 256 -6.08 4.83 5.39
CA SER A 256 -5.44 3.68 4.74
C SER A 256 -5.40 3.84 3.22
N LYS A 257 -6.51 4.27 2.60
CA LYS A 257 -6.56 4.55 1.15
C LYS A 257 -5.55 5.63 0.78
N THR A 258 -5.45 6.71 1.55
CA THR A 258 -4.42 7.73 1.37
C THR A 258 -3.01 7.13 1.49
N LEU A 259 -2.72 6.38 2.57
CA LEU A 259 -1.42 5.74 2.81
C LEU A 259 -1.04 4.75 1.70
N SER A 260 -2.02 4.03 1.16
CA SER A 260 -1.80 3.15 0.02
C SER A 260 -1.28 3.92 -1.19
N GLY A 261 -1.74 5.17 -1.40
CA GLY A 261 -1.27 6.04 -2.46
C GLY A 261 0.11 6.65 -2.20
N VAL A 262 0.63 6.53 -0.96
CA VAL A 262 1.90 7.16 -0.59
C VAL A 262 3.08 6.39 -1.16
N ARG A 263 3.95 7.09 -1.89
CA ARG A 263 5.17 6.52 -2.47
C ARG A 263 6.33 6.55 -1.48
N ASP A 264 7.18 5.53 -1.54
CA ASP A 264 8.44 5.48 -0.78
C ASP A 264 9.59 6.25 -1.41
N LYS A 265 9.51 6.40 -2.73
CA LYS A 265 10.53 7.09 -3.52
C LYS A 265 9.85 8.07 -4.47
N PRO A 266 10.47 9.21 -4.72
CA PRO A 266 9.97 10.12 -5.74
C PRO A 266 9.90 9.41 -7.09
N MET A 267 8.82 9.67 -7.82
CA MET A 267 8.63 9.25 -9.20
C MET A 267 9.77 9.82 -10.07
N ILE A 268 10.35 8.96 -10.89
CA ILE A 268 11.22 9.42 -11.97
C ILE A 268 10.30 9.85 -13.12
N ARG A 269 10.50 11.06 -13.65
CA ARG A 269 9.79 11.53 -14.85
C ARG A 269 10.78 12.09 -15.84
N CYS A 270 10.47 11.94 -17.12
CA CYS A 270 11.27 12.53 -18.19
C CYS A 270 11.14 14.05 -18.13
N GLU A 271 12.26 14.77 -18.01
CA GLU A 271 12.23 16.24 -17.95
C GLU A 271 11.63 16.83 -19.23
N HIS A 272 11.71 16.16 -20.37
CA HIS A 272 11.12 16.63 -21.63
C HIS A 272 9.62 16.32 -21.75
N CYS A 273 9.27 15.02 -21.85
CA CYS A 273 7.91 14.57 -22.17
C CYS A 273 7.05 14.23 -20.95
N THR A 274 7.59 14.38 -19.73
CA THR A 274 6.94 14.15 -18.43
C THR A 274 6.53 12.71 -18.11
N LYS A 275 6.70 11.77 -19.06
CA LYS A 275 6.39 10.36 -18.88
C LYS A 275 7.21 9.71 -17.76
N SER A 276 6.54 8.87 -16.99
CA SER A 276 7.04 8.00 -15.93
C SER A 276 7.50 6.64 -16.48
N PRO A 277 8.28 5.84 -15.71
CA PRO A 277 8.62 4.46 -16.09
C PRO A 277 7.39 3.62 -16.42
N GLU A 278 6.33 3.78 -15.64
CA GLU A 278 5.08 3.02 -15.78
C GLU A 278 4.40 3.31 -17.14
N GLU A 279 4.44 4.56 -17.62
CA GLU A 279 3.86 4.95 -18.93
C GLU A 279 4.73 4.54 -20.13
N ILE A 280 6.01 4.24 -19.92
CA ILE A 280 6.95 3.82 -20.99
C ILE A 280 7.00 2.29 -21.07
N GLY A 281 6.87 1.61 -19.94
CA GLY A 281 6.93 0.17 -19.80
C GLY A 281 7.85 -0.26 -18.65
N HIS A 282 7.51 -1.39 -18.01
CA HIS A 282 8.33 -1.98 -16.95
C HIS A 282 9.77 -2.20 -17.42
N GLY A 283 10.74 -1.75 -16.61
CA GLY A 283 12.17 -1.86 -16.92
C GLY A 283 12.75 -0.71 -17.75
N ALA A 284 11.98 0.33 -18.08
CA ALA A 284 12.50 1.52 -18.76
C ALA A 284 13.67 2.16 -17.98
N LYS A 285 14.84 2.20 -18.61
CA LYS A 285 16.03 2.86 -18.04
C LYS A 285 16.04 4.32 -18.44
N PHE A 286 15.91 5.20 -17.45
CA PHE A 286 16.05 6.65 -17.67
C PHE A 286 17.53 7.01 -17.75
N MET A 287 17.89 7.80 -18.76
CA MET A 287 19.21 8.41 -18.83
C MET A 287 19.29 9.61 -17.90
N LEU A 288 20.49 9.87 -17.43
CA LEU A 288 20.80 10.95 -16.50
C LEU A 288 21.71 11.99 -17.16
N CYS A 289 21.45 13.27 -16.93
CA CYS A 289 22.44 14.30 -17.22
C CYS A 289 23.63 14.18 -16.24
N SER A 290 24.75 13.62 -16.70
CA SER A 290 25.94 13.37 -15.88
C SER A 290 26.51 14.65 -15.25
N VAL A 291 26.43 15.78 -15.95
CA VAL A 291 26.92 17.09 -15.47
C VAL A 291 26.08 17.61 -14.31
N CYS A 292 24.74 17.49 -14.38
CA CYS A 292 23.89 17.92 -13.27
C CYS A 292 24.05 17.00 -12.05
N LYS A 293 24.14 15.69 -12.29
CA LYS A 293 24.36 14.71 -11.22
C LYS A 293 25.67 15.00 -10.47
N SER A 294 26.76 15.29 -11.18
CA SER A 294 28.07 15.50 -10.56
C SER A 294 28.24 16.89 -9.93
N LYS A 295 27.72 17.95 -10.55
CA LYS A 295 27.96 19.33 -10.08
C LYS A 295 26.93 19.86 -9.09
N LEU A 296 25.70 19.36 -9.13
CA LEU A 296 24.57 19.93 -8.39
C LEU A 296 23.97 18.96 -7.37
N ASP A 297 24.43 17.71 -7.33
CA ASP A 297 23.76 16.63 -6.60
C ASP A 297 22.26 16.59 -6.95
N PHE A 298 21.98 16.67 -8.25
CA PHE A 298 20.64 16.80 -8.81
C PHE A 298 20.51 16.00 -10.10
N ALA A 299 19.53 15.11 -10.17
CA ALA A 299 19.36 14.19 -11.28
C ALA A 299 18.26 14.67 -12.24
N VAL A 300 18.65 15.07 -13.45
CA VAL A 300 17.72 15.29 -14.57
C VAL A 300 17.60 14.01 -15.37
N HIS A 301 16.39 13.50 -15.49
CA HIS A 301 16.09 12.21 -16.10
C HIS A 301 15.47 12.38 -17.48
N TYR A 302 15.84 11.54 -18.43
CA TYR A 302 15.27 11.49 -19.77
C TYR A 302 14.94 10.06 -20.16
N CYS A 303 13.75 9.82 -20.70
CA CYS A 303 13.35 8.49 -21.14
C CYS A 303 14.04 8.03 -22.43
N SER A 304 14.59 8.96 -23.23
CA SER A 304 15.23 8.68 -24.52
C SER A 304 16.21 9.78 -24.90
N GLN A 305 17.12 9.46 -25.84
CA GLN A 305 18.14 10.42 -26.29
C GLN A 305 17.48 11.52 -27.12
N ALA A 306 16.37 11.19 -27.80
CA ALA A 306 15.54 12.16 -28.51
C ALA A 306 15.00 13.22 -27.53
N CYS A 307 14.36 12.80 -26.44
CA CYS A 307 13.86 13.70 -25.41
C CYS A 307 14.96 14.58 -24.79
N GLN A 308 16.15 14.01 -24.56
CA GLN A 308 17.29 14.79 -24.07
C GLN A 308 17.72 15.87 -25.08
N LYS A 309 17.82 15.53 -26.38
CA LYS A 309 18.21 16.46 -27.44
C LYS A 309 17.20 17.59 -27.61
N GLU A 310 15.90 17.28 -27.54
CA GLU A 310 14.81 18.25 -27.65
C GLU A 310 14.81 19.25 -26.48
N ASP A 311 15.05 18.78 -25.25
CA ASP A 311 15.14 19.64 -24.06
C ASP A 311 16.49 20.37 -23.94
N TRP A 312 17.54 19.90 -24.63
CA TRP A 312 18.92 20.37 -24.47
C TRP A 312 19.07 21.89 -24.65
N LEU A 313 18.37 22.51 -25.60
CA LEU A 313 18.46 23.95 -25.82
C LEU A 313 18.04 24.78 -24.60
N LYS A 314 17.05 24.28 -23.84
CA LYS A 314 16.58 24.89 -22.59
C LYS A 314 17.52 24.49 -21.45
N HIS A 315 17.78 23.19 -21.30
CA HIS A 315 18.59 22.64 -20.22
C HIS A 315 20.04 23.19 -20.20
N LYS A 316 20.69 23.33 -21.36
CA LYS A 316 22.11 23.77 -21.46
C LYS A 316 22.38 25.14 -20.84
N ARG A 317 21.36 26.00 -20.74
CA ARG A 317 21.49 27.34 -20.14
C ARG A 317 21.82 27.26 -18.65
N HIS A 318 21.37 26.18 -18.00
CA HIS A 318 21.38 25.99 -16.55
C HIS A 318 22.14 24.73 -16.11
N CYS A 319 22.46 23.84 -17.05
CA CYS A 319 23.16 22.58 -16.83
C CYS A 319 24.45 22.77 -16.02
N GLY A 320 24.50 22.14 -14.84
CA GLY A 320 25.65 22.20 -13.94
C GLY A 320 25.92 23.55 -13.28
N LYS A 321 25.00 24.53 -13.39
CA LYS A 321 25.13 25.86 -12.80
C LYS A 321 24.19 26.08 -11.62
N PHE A 322 22.91 25.73 -11.79
CA PHE A 322 21.90 25.86 -10.74
C PHE A 322 20.81 24.81 -10.93
N LYS A 323 20.16 24.44 -9.81
CA LYS A 323 19.06 23.47 -9.81
C LYS A 323 17.84 24.09 -10.48
N VAL A 324 17.56 23.67 -11.72
CA VAL A 324 16.33 24.01 -12.46
C VAL A 324 15.58 22.73 -12.72
N SER A 325 14.37 22.64 -12.19
CA SER A 325 13.43 21.56 -12.44
C SER A 325 12.10 22.14 -12.84
N LYS A 326 11.37 21.44 -13.70
CA LYS A 326 9.96 21.73 -13.99
C LYS A 326 9.02 21.45 -12.79
N LYS A 327 9.54 20.99 -11.64
CA LYS A 327 8.76 20.62 -10.44
C LYS A 327 7.60 19.68 -10.79
N LEU A 328 7.90 18.66 -11.61
CA LEU A 328 6.88 17.74 -12.10
C LEU A 328 6.24 17.00 -10.90
N PRO A 329 4.90 16.81 -10.89
CA PRO A 329 4.22 16.10 -9.82
C PRO A 329 4.81 14.71 -9.57
N GLY A 330 5.01 14.38 -8.30
CA GLY A 330 5.56 13.10 -7.86
C GLY A 330 7.09 13.02 -7.88
N THR A 331 7.83 13.98 -8.46
CA THR A 331 9.32 13.89 -8.53
C THR A 331 10.00 14.42 -7.28
N ALA A 332 11.31 14.19 -7.13
CA ALA A 332 12.04 14.59 -5.92
C ALA A 332 12.08 16.12 -5.65
N GLN A 333 11.54 16.93 -6.56
CA GLN A 333 11.44 18.39 -6.45
C GLN A 333 10.04 18.88 -6.11
N ASP A 334 9.08 17.97 -6.14
CA ASP A 334 7.73 18.21 -5.67
C ASP A 334 7.69 17.96 -4.15
N PRO A 335 7.34 18.97 -3.32
CA PRO A 335 7.26 18.79 -1.86
C PRO A 335 6.24 17.72 -1.45
N PHE A 336 5.28 17.41 -2.33
CA PHE A 336 4.24 16.40 -2.12
C PHE A 336 4.50 15.12 -2.92
N TRP A 337 5.75 14.82 -3.27
CA TRP A 337 6.08 13.67 -4.12
C TRP A 337 5.59 12.34 -3.57
N ALA A 338 5.53 12.25 -2.24
CA ALA A 338 5.05 11.08 -1.54
C ALA A 338 3.55 10.88 -1.78
N CYS A 339 2.77 11.94 -2.01
CA CYS A 339 1.32 11.88 -2.25
C CYS A 339 1.01 12.36 -3.69
N PRO A 340 1.29 11.55 -4.73
CA PRO A 340 1.03 11.95 -6.12
C PRO A 340 -0.43 12.33 -6.36
N GLU A 341 -1.36 11.64 -5.68
CA GLU A 341 -2.81 11.87 -5.77
C GLU A 341 -3.29 13.13 -5.03
N LEU A 342 -2.38 13.88 -4.40
CA LEU A 342 -2.77 15.14 -3.76
C LEU A 342 -3.34 16.10 -4.82
N PRO A 343 -4.52 16.70 -4.59
CA PRO A 343 -5.12 17.65 -5.52
C PRO A 343 -4.16 18.75 -5.96
N GLU A 344 -4.20 19.12 -7.24
CA GLU A 344 -3.25 20.09 -7.83
C GLU A 344 -3.24 21.44 -7.09
N TYR A 345 -4.40 21.86 -6.58
CA TYR A 345 -4.51 23.12 -5.85
C TYR A 345 -3.66 23.13 -4.56
N LEU A 346 -3.44 21.98 -3.90
CA LEU A 346 -2.57 21.88 -2.72
C LEU A 346 -1.08 21.98 -3.09
N ARG A 347 -0.72 21.58 -4.32
CA ARG A 347 0.66 21.67 -4.83
C ARG A 347 1.09 23.10 -5.11
N HIS A 348 0.13 23.99 -5.33
CA HIS A 348 0.37 25.41 -5.60
C HIS A 348 0.33 26.28 -4.33
N VAL A 349 0.15 25.70 -3.15
CA VAL A 349 0.19 26.45 -1.90
C VAL A 349 1.60 27.04 -1.73
N PRO A 350 1.73 28.37 -1.55
CA PRO A 350 3.02 29.00 -1.31
C PRO A 350 3.76 28.36 -0.13
N THR A 351 5.04 28.07 -0.35
CA THR A 351 5.97 27.62 0.68
C THR A 351 6.89 28.79 1.07
N TYR A 352 7.15 28.92 2.36
CA TYR A 352 8.14 29.85 2.90
C TYR A 352 9.57 29.37 2.54
N PRO A 353 10.59 30.24 2.64
CA PRO A 353 11.97 29.87 2.29
C PRO A 353 12.56 28.72 3.12
N ASP A 354 12.03 28.48 4.32
CA ASP A 354 12.37 27.35 5.20
C ASP A 354 11.69 26.03 4.78
N GLY A 355 10.75 26.09 3.83
CA GLY A 355 9.96 24.95 3.37
C GLY A 355 8.58 24.84 4.01
N ASP A 356 8.24 25.69 4.99
CA ASP A 356 6.96 25.64 5.67
C ASP A 356 5.81 26.03 4.73
N ILE A 357 4.69 25.34 4.86
CA ILE A 357 3.50 25.62 4.05
C ILE A 357 2.76 26.82 4.65
N SER A 358 2.40 27.81 3.81
CA SER A 358 1.55 28.92 4.23
C SER A 358 0.12 28.44 4.45
N ILE A 359 -0.24 28.08 5.69
CA ILE A 359 -1.60 27.66 6.07
C ILE A 359 -2.64 28.72 5.69
N SER A 360 -2.29 30.01 5.80
CA SER A 360 -3.17 31.12 5.39
C SER A 360 -3.53 31.10 3.89
N SER A 361 -2.74 30.41 3.08
CA SER A 361 -2.96 30.27 1.64
C SER A 361 -3.72 28.99 1.25
N ILE A 362 -3.99 28.08 2.20
CA ILE A 362 -4.84 26.90 2.01
C ILE A 362 -6.31 27.33 2.12
N GLY A 363 -7.21 26.69 1.37
CA GLY A 363 -8.65 26.97 1.47
C GLY A 363 -9.24 27.74 0.28
N PHE A 364 -8.45 28.01 -0.75
CA PHE A 364 -8.79 28.88 -1.88
C PHE A 364 -8.56 28.19 -3.23
N ALA A 365 -8.86 26.88 -3.31
CA ALA A 365 -8.86 26.18 -4.58
C ALA A 365 -9.72 26.92 -5.60
N SER A 366 -9.31 26.91 -6.87
CA SER A 366 -10.15 27.43 -7.95
C SER A 366 -11.49 26.69 -7.92
N PRO A 367 -12.62 27.39 -7.77
CA PRO A 367 -13.92 26.75 -7.76
C PRO A 367 -14.09 25.91 -9.04
N ASN A 368 -14.65 24.70 -8.91
CA ASN A 368 -15.07 23.92 -10.08
C ASN A 368 -16.00 24.78 -10.95
N SER A 369 -15.56 25.10 -12.18
CA SER A 369 -16.32 25.94 -13.12
C SER A 369 -17.59 25.27 -13.65
N GLU A 370 -17.71 23.95 -13.50
CA GLU A 370 -18.89 23.19 -13.93
C GLU A 370 -20.01 23.22 -12.88
N ARG A 371 -19.72 23.67 -11.66
CA ARG A 371 -20.68 23.72 -10.55
C ARG A 371 -21.27 25.11 -10.42
N GLU A 372 -22.59 25.18 -10.38
CA GLU A 372 -23.28 26.40 -9.94
C GLU A 372 -23.16 26.54 -8.42
N TYR A 373 -22.55 27.64 -7.98
CA TYR A 373 -22.45 27.99 -6.55
C TYR A 373 -23.65 28.84 -6.15
N SER A 374 -24.26 28.52 -5.01
CA SER A 374 -25.33 29.36 -4.46
C SER A 374 -24.80 30.77 -4.15
N PRO A 375 -25.65 31.81 -4.19
CA PRO A 375 -25.24 33.16 -3.82
C PRO A 375 -24.61 33.23 -2.41
N ALA A 376 -25.10 32.42 -1.46
CA ALA A 376 -24.56 32.34 -0.12
C ALA A 376 -23.11 31.80 -0.11
N LEU A 377 -22.83 30.74 -0.88
CA LEU A 377 -21.48 30.19 -0.96
C LEU A 377 -20.52 31.13 -1.70
N GLN A 378 -20.99 31.84 -2.73
CA GLN A 378 -20.20 32.88 -3.39
C GLN A 378 -19.83 34.01 -2.42
N GLN A 379 -20.78 34.44 -1.58
CA GLN A 379 -20.52 35.41 -0.52
C GLN A 379 -19.49 34.89 0.48
N GLN A 380 -19.63 33.63 0.92
CA GLN A 380 -18.69 33.00 1.85
C GLN A 380 -17.25 32.97 1.29
N VAL A 381 -17.09 32.55 0.03
CA VAL A 381 -15.79 32.55 -0.66
C VAL A 381 -15.22 33.97 -0.77
N SER A 382 -16.06 34.96 -1.07
CA SER A 382 -15.65 36.37 -1.14
C SER A 382 -15.12 36.88 0.20
N LEU A 383 -15.83 36.63 1.30
CA LEU A 383 -15.41 37.02 2.65
C LEU A 383 -14.06 36.38 3.04
N LEU A 384 -13.91 35.08 2.80
CA LEU A 384 -12.67 34.36 3.09
C LEU A 384 -11.51 34.84 2.22
N THR A 385 -11.78 35.24 0.97
CA THR A 385 -10.75 35.79 0.08
C THR A 385 -10.26 37.14 0.58
N ALA A 386 -11.15 37.94 1.16
CA ALA A 386 -10.83 39.24 1.76
C ALA A 386 -10.09 39.11 3.11
N ASP A 387 -10.38 38.07 3.89
CA ASP A 387 -9.77 37.80 5.20
C ASP A 387 -9.19 36.38 5.26
N LYS A 388 -7.89 36.26 4.92
CA LYS A 388 -7.19 34.96 4.83
C LYS A 388 -6.97 34.28 6.19
N ASP A 389 -7.12 35.02 7.28
CA ASP A 389 -6.94 34.50 8.63
C ASP A 389 -8.23 33.84 9.16
N ALA A 390 -9.38 34.23 8.61
CA ALA A 390 -10.65 33.56 8.87
C ALA A 390 -10.69 32.16 8.26
N ASP A 391 -11.23 31.20 9.01
CA ASP A 391 -11.46 29.84 8.54
C ASP A 391 -12.89 29.62 8.07
N TYR A 392 -13.83 30.39 8.62
CA TYR A 392 -15.22 30.39 8.20
C TYR A 392 -15.92 31.67 8.70
N TYR A 393 -17.03 32.05 8.08
CA TYR A 393 -17.98 33.02 8.61
C TYR A 393 -19.34 32.37 8.86
N LEU A 394 -19.95 32.70 10.00
CA LEU A 394 -21.32 32.31 10.32
C LEU A 394 -22.19 33.55 10.46
N CYS A 395 -23.47 33.47 10.13
CA CYS A 395 -24.45 34.52 10.34
C CYS A 395 -25.28 34.20 11.59
N ASP A 396 -25.30 35.11 12.57
CA ASP A 396 -26.17 34.99 13.74
C ASP A 396 -27.65 35.26 13.39
N ASP A 397 -28.52 35.33 14.40
CA ASP A 397 -29.96 35.56 14.24
C ASP A 397 -30.32 36.99 13.82
N GLU A 398 -29.38 37.93 13.94
CA GLU A 398 -29.48 39.32 13.47
C GLU A 398 -28.75 39.52 12.13
N ASP A 399 -28.34 38.42 11.47
CA ASP A 399 -27.54 38.40 10.23
C ASP A 399 -26.17 39.10 10.35
N HIS A 400 -25.63 39.23 11.56
CA HIS A 400 -24.26 39.70 11.75
C HIS A 400 -23.24 38.61 11.41
N LEU A 401 -22.16 39.02 10.75
CA LEU A 401 -21.06 38.13 10.39
C LEU A 401 -20.18 37.82 11.60
N VAL A 402 -20.13 36.55 11.98
CA VAL A 402 -19.27 36.01 13.01
C VAL A 402 -18.09 35.29 12.37
N ARG A 403 -16.90 35.88 12.47
CA ARG A 403 -15.64 35.24 12.07
C ARG A 403 -15.32 34.04 12.97
N VAL A 404 -14.98 32.91 12.35
CA VAL A 404 -14.49 31.69 12.99
C VAL A 404 -13.01 31.53 12.69
N GLU A 405 -12.21 31.29 13.73
CA GLU A 405 -10.77 31.04 13.61
C GLU A 405 -10.35 29.83 14.46
N LEU A 406 -9.63 28.91 13.84
CA LEU A 406 -9.02 27.74 14.45
C LEU A 406 -7.59 28.07 14.90
N HIS A 407 -7.29 27.79 16.16
CA HIS A 407 -5.97 28.08 16.73
C HIS A 407 -4.98 26.92 16.59
N ASP A 408 -5.44 25.68 16.55
CA ASP A 408 -4.57 24.53 16.29
C ASP A 408 -4.17 24.52 14.81
N LYS A 409 -2.86 24.62 14.53
CA LYS A 409 -2.32 24.74 13.17
C LYS A 409 -2.74 23.57 12.28
N LEU A 410 -2.70 22.35 12.83
CA LEU A 410 -3.00 21.14 12.07
C LEU A 410 -4.50 21.02 11.80
N MET A 411 -5.34 21.24 12.80
CA MET A 411 -6.78 21.28 12.64
C MET A 411 -7.20 22.36 11.63
N LYS A 412 -6.59 23.54 11.69
CA LYS A 412 -6.76 24.63 10.72
C LYS A 412 -6.39 24.18 9.30
N MET A 413 -5.26 23.49 9.13
CA MET A 413 -4.86 22.93 7.85
C MET A 413 -5.87 21.91 7.32
N ILE A 414 -6.28 20.93 8.13
CA ILE A 414 -7.25 19.89 7.73
C ILE A 414 -8.60 20.52 7.38
N PHE A 415 -9.09 21.46 8.21
CA PHE A 415 -10.34 22.19 7.94
C PHE A 415 -10.31 22.89 6.58
N ARG A 416 -9.22 23.60 6.28
CA ARG A 416 -9.05 24.32 5.01
C ARG A 416 -8.90 23.36 3.83
N ILE A 417 -8.28 22.20 4.01
CA ILE A 417 -8.20 21.15 2.98
C ILE A 417 -9.62 20.64 2.68
N LEU A 418 -10.37 20.22 3.69
CA LEU A 418 -11.76 19.75 3.52
C LEU A 418 -12.64 20.79 2.83
N ARG A 419 -12.53 22.07 3.24
CA ARG A 419 -13.26 23.17 2.59
C ARG A 419 -12.88 23.31 1.12
N SER A 420 -11.60 23.17 0.79
CA SER A 420 -11.11 23.24 -0.60
C SER A 420 -11.60 22.07 -1.44
N ASP A 421 -11.63 20.86 -0.88
CA ASP A 421 -12.15 19.66 -1.55
C ASP A 421 -13.64 19.81 -1.88
N ILE A 422 -14.43 20.32 -0.93
CA ILE A 422 -15.86 20.58 -1.13
C ILE A 422 -16.12 21.63 -2.23
N LEU A 423 -15.22 22.61 -2.41
CA LEU A 423 -15.31 23.64 -3.45
C LEU A 423 -14.80 23.16 -4.81
N SER A 424 -13.79 22.30 -4.81
CA SER A 424 -13.12 21.85 -6.05
C SER A 424 -13.79 20.62 -6.68
N THR A 425 -14.62 19.90 -5.93
CA THR A 425 -15.30 18.69 -6.41
C THR A 425 -16.83 18.82 -6.36
N ASN A 426 -17.51 17.96 -7.12
CA ASN A 426 -18.96 17.81 -7.02
C ASN A 426 -19.37 16.97 -5.80
N GLU A 427 -18.43 16.25 -5.20
CA GLU A 427 -18.64 15.44 -4.02
C GLU A 427 -18.46 16.30 -2.75
N GLN A 428 -19.55 16.57 -2.02
CA GLN A 428 -19.49 17.33 -0.78
C GLN A 428 -18.99 16.48 0.41
N LYS A 429 -17.96 15.67 0.20
CA LYS A 429 -17.35 14.81 1.23
C LYS A 429 -16.66 15.69 2.27
N GLY A 430 -16.89 15.42 3.55
CA GLY A 430 -16.31 16.17 4.66
C GLY A 430 -17.08 17.43 5.06
N LEU A 431 -18.18 17.76 4.39
CA LEU A 431 -19.05 18.88 4.80
C LEU A 431 -19.65 18.62 6.19
N GLU A 432 -20.06 17.39 6.45
CA GLU A 432 -20.52 16.94 7.77
C GLU A 432 -19.47 17.12 8.86
N THR A 433 -18.18 16.93 8.55
CA THR A 433 -17.06 17.12 9.47
C THR A 433 -16.85 18.59 9.81
N ILE A 434 -16.93 19.47 8.80
CA ILE A 434 -16.90 20.92 9.00
C ILE A 434 -18.10 21.37 9.84
N ALA A 435 -19.30 20.90 9.50
CA ALA A 435 -20.54 21.25 10.16
C ALA A 435 -20.54 20.83 11.64
N GLU A 436 -20.19 19.58 11.94
CA GLU A 436 -20.06 19.04 13.30
C GLU A 436 -19.10 19.89 14.14
N TYR A 437 -17.93 20.23 13.58
CA TYR A 437 -16.96 21.07 14.26
C TYR A 437 -17.49 22.49 14.54
N LEU A 438 -18.09 23.14 13.54
CA LEU A 438 -18.68 24.47 13.70
C LEU A 438 -19.79 24.48 14.74
N ILE A 439 -20.65 23.46 14.75
CA ILE A 439 -21.72 23.31 15.76
C ILE A 439 -21.12 23.18 17.16
N LYS A 440 -20.09 22.33 17.34
CA LYS A 440 -19.45 22.15 18.64
C LYS A 440 -18.83 23.46 19.15
N VAL A 441 -18.08 24.17 18.32
CA VAL A 441 -17.29 25.33 18.79
C VAL A 441 -18.08 26.64 18.81
N MET A 442 -19.11 26.78 17.97
CA MET A 442 -19.89 28.01 17.85
C MET A 442 -21.33 27.89 18.38
N GLY A 443 -21.84 26.67 18.60
CA GLY A 443 -23.23 26.41 18.98
C GLY A 443 -23.68 27.04 20.31
N HIS A 444 -22.73 27.42 21.16
CA HIS A 444 -22.97 28.10 22.44
C HIS A 444 -22.89 29.62 22.36
N LYS A 445 -22.46 30.18 21.23
CA LYS A 445 -22.38 31.63 21.04
C LYS A 445 -23.82 32.18 20.83
N PRO A 446 -24.19 33.31 21.46
CA PRO A 446 -25.50 33.92 21.24
C PRO A 446 -25.80 34.10 19.74
N GLY A 447 -27.01 33.75 19.33
CA GLY A 447 -27.48 33.82 17.93
C GLY A 447 -27.02 32.68 17.01
N LEU A 448 -26.05 31.85 17.40
CA LEU A 448 -25.54 30.74 16.59
C LEU A 448 -26.01 29.38 17.09
N SER A 449 -27.32 29.11 16.97
CA SER A 449 -27.85 27.77 17.29
C SER A 449 -27.38 26.70 16.31
N ARG A 450 -27.38 25.43 16.72
CA ARG A 450 -27.15 24.28 15.81
C ARG A 450 -28.00 24.37 14.54
N LYS A 451 -29.30 24.65 14.71
CA LYS A 451 -30.24 24.78 13.60
C LYS A 451 -29.80 25.87 12.62
N ARG A 452 -29.43 27.05 13.15
CA ARG A 452 -28.97 28.18 12.34
C ARG A 452 -27.70 27.86 11.54
N ILE A 453 -26.72 27.22 12.17
CA ILE A 453 -25.47 26.79 11.52
C ILE A 453 -25.77 25.81 10.37
N LEU A 454 -26.65 24.83 10.61
CA LEU A 454 -27.05 23.86 9.58
C LEU A 454 -27.82 24.51 8.43
N GLU A 455 -28.77 25.41 8.71
CA GLU A 455 -29.52 26.15 7.69
C GLU A 455 -28.60 26.98 6.79
N GLN A 456 -27.58 27.63 7.38
CA GLN A 456 -26.58 28.36 6.60
C GLN A 456 -25.79 27.42 5.68
N LEU A 457 -25.28 26.31 6.21
CA LEU A 457 -24.53 25.32 5.44
C LEU A 457 -25.36 24.69 4.31
N GLU A 458 -26.66 24.45 4.55
CA GLU A 458 -27.59 23.98 3.53
C GLU A 458 -27.87 25.05 2.48
N GLY A 459 -27.94 26.33 2.85
CA GLY A 459 -28.03 27.44 1.90
C GLY A 459 -26.77 27.62 1.04
N GLU A 460 -25.59 27.36 1.60
CA GLU A 460 -24.30 27.46 0.91
C GLU A 460 -24.07 26.27 -0.02
N TYR A 461 -24.13 25.06 0.53
CA TYR A 461 -23.72 23.85 -0.19
C TYR A 461 -24.89 23.07 -0.78
N GLY A 462 -26.12 23.27 -0.29
CA GLY A 462 -27.28 22.45 -0.66
C GLY A 462 -27.29 21.08 0.03
N GLY A 463 -28.29 20.26 -0.33
CA GLY A 463 -28.45 18.92 0.21
C GLY A 463 -28.96 18.87 1.65
N ASN A 464 -28.95 17.69 2.26
CA ASN A 464 -29.43 17.46 3.62
C ASN A 464 -28.25 17.35 4.59
N VAL A 465 -27.66 18.49 4.94
CA VAL A 465 -26.47 18.55 5.82
C VAL A 465 -26.85 18.08 7.23
N ALA A 466 -28.03 18.45 7.72
CA ALA A 466 -28.51 18.05 9.05
C ALA A 466 -28.53 16.52 9.23
N MET A 467 -29.04 15.77 8.25
CA MET A 467 -29.07 14.31 8.29
C MET A 467 -27.66 13.70 8.25
N LYS A 468 -26.74 14.26 7.43
CA LYS A 468 -25.36 13.77 7.36
C LYS A 468 -24.61 13.98 8.67
N VAL A 469 -24.80 15.13 9.32
CA VAL A 469 -24.19 15.42 10.64
C VAL A 469 -24.75 14.49 11.70
N ALA A 470 -26.07 14.29 11.74
CA ALA A 470 -26.68 13.38 12.70
C ALA A 470 -26.17 11.94 12.53
N GLU A 471 -25.97 11.50 11.28
CA GLU A 471 -25.39 10.19 10.97
C GLU A 471 -23.92 10.09 11.41
N LEU A 472 -23.13 11.15 11.20
CA LEU A 472 -21.74 11.22 11.65
C LEU A 472 -21.64 11.15 13.17
N GLU A 473 -22.44 11.94 13.89
CA GLU A 473 -22.46 11.97 15.35
C GLU A 473 -22.90 10.62 15.95
N ARG A 474 -23.90 9.98 15.34
CA ARG A 474 -24.33 8.63 15.71
C ARG A 474 -23.18 7.64 15.61
N LYS A 475 -22.44 7.65 14.49
CA LYS A 475 -21.24 6.83 14.30
C LYS A 475 -20.13 7.19 15.29
N ALA A 476 -19.95 8.47 15.63
CA ALA A 476 -18.97 8.88 16.62
C ALA A 476 -19.28 8.28 18.00
N VAL A 477 -20.55 8.29 18.42
CA VAL A 477 -21.01 7.65 19.66
C VAL A 477 -20.81 6.13 19.63
N GLU A 478 -21.20 5.46 18.54
CA GLU A 478 -21.00 4.02 18.34
C GLU A 478 -19.52 3.60 18.43
N ASN A 479 -18.60 4.50 18.04
CA ASN A 479 -17.16 4.28 18.11
C ASN A 479 -16.50 4.81 19.40
N GLY A 480 -17.27 5.27 20.38
CA GLY A 480 -16.75 5.77 21.67
C GLY A 480 -16.00 7.10 21.58
N LEU A 481 -16.31 7.93 20.58
CA LEU A 481 -15.72 9.25 20.36
C LEU A 481 -16.59 10.39 20.90
N GLU A 482 -17.45 10.09 21.87
CA GLU A 482 -18.35 11.07 22.46
C GLU A 482 -17.57 12.27 23.00
N GLY A 483 -18.00 13.48 22.63
CA GLY A 483 -17.37 14.73 23.05
C GLY A 483 -16.20 15.22 22.18
N SER A 484 -15.72 14.45 21.20
CA SER A 484 -14.76 14.91 20.19
C SER A 484 -15.43 14.99 18.82
N THR A 485 -15.11 16.02 18.03
CA THR A 485 -15.49 16.01 16.60
C THR A 485 -14.56 15.11 15.81
N LEU A 486 -15.00 14.69 14.62
CA LEU A 486 -14.15 13.96 13.70
C LEU A 486 -12.90 14.78 13.31
N LEU A 487 -13.04 16.09 13.12
CA LEU A 487 -11.92 16.97 12.77
C LEU A 487 -10.83 16.98 13.86
N GLU A 488 -11.21 17.08 15.13
CA GLU A 488 -10.27 17.02 16.25
C GLU A 488 -9.60 15.65 16.32
N SER A 489 -10.35 14.58 16.02
CA SER A 489 -9.86 13.21 15.98
C SER A 489 -8.83 13.01 14.86
N MET A 490 -9.08 13.56 13.67
CA MET A 490 -8.15 13.58 12.54
C MET A 490 -6.86 14.33 12.89
N SER A 491 -6.95 15.50 13.54
CA SER A 491 -5.78 16.29 13.94
C SER A 491 -4.88 15.50 14.92
N ARG A 492 -5.46 14.93 15.99
CA ARG A 492 -4.70 14.10 16.96
C ARG A 492 -4.06 12.88 16.28
N SER A 493 -4.82 12.20 15.44
CA SER A 493 -4.38 11.04 14.67
C SER A 493 -3.18 11.34 13.78
N PHE A 494 -3.24 12.45 13.06
CA PHE A 494 -2.22 12.84 12.10
C PHE A 494 -0.90 13.19 12.81
N MET A 495 -0.94 13.79 14.01
CA MET A 495 0.27 14.01 14.83
C MET A 495 0.96 12.72 15.27
N THR A 496 0.18 11.67 15.55
CA THR A 496 0.76 10.38 15.99
C THR A 496 1.35 9.56 14.85
N THR A 497 0.84 9.71 13.62
CA THR A 497 1.18 8.84 12.48
C THR A 497 2.19 9.46 11.51
N LEU A 498 2.26 10.80 11.43
CA LEU A 498 3.20 11.50 10.56
C LEU A 498 4.69 11.26 10.85
N PRO A 499 5.16 11.32 12.12
CA PRO A 499 6.59 11.17 12.42
C PRO A 499 7.14 9.81 11.98
N VAL A 500 6.29 8.76 12.03
CA VAL A 500 6.63 7.40 11.61
C VAL A 500 6.74 7.29 10.08
N SER A 501 5.96 8.07 9.34
CA SER A 501 5.78 7.90 7.89
C SER A 501 6.63 8.83 7.02
N MET A 502 7.12 9.97 7.54
CA MET A 502 7.90 10.92 6.74
C MET A 502 9.42 10.83 6.92
N GLY A 503 9.91 10.00 7.85
CA GLY A 503 11.32 9.96 8.20
C GLY A 503 11.81 11.32 8.74
N ALA A 504 12.93 11.33 9.46
CA ALA A 504 13.40 12.50 10.21
C ALA A 504 13.83 13.74 9.38
N ARG A 505 13.32 13.94 8.16
CA ARG A 505 13.71 15.03 7.24
C ARG A 505 12.76 16.24 7.23
N PHE A 506 11.68 16.22 7.99
CA PHE A 506 10.72 17.33 8.13
C PHE A 506 10.73 17.96 9.54
N GLY A 507 11.83 17.82 10.27
CA GLY A 507 12.03 18.42 11.60
C GLY A 507 12.97 19.61 11.56
#